data_AF-A0A6G1EZ92-F1
#
_entry.id   AF-A0A6G1EZ92-F1
#
_cell.length_a   1.000
_cell.length_b   1.000
_cell.length_c   1.000
_cell.angle_alpha   90.00
_cell.angle_beta   90.00
_cell.angle_gamma   90.00
#
_symmetry.space_group_name_H-M   'P 1'
#
loop_
_entity.id
_entity.type
_entity.pdbx_description
1 polymer ?
#
loop_
_entity_poly.entity_id
_entity_poly.type
_entity_poly.pdbx_seq_one_letter_code
_entity_poly.pdbx_strand_id
1 'polypeptide(L)'
;MGTAVDVGRVAFTTSLNLLSRTIFSRDLTSLDDHGASKEFQQVITDIMEAVGSPNLSDFFPALAAIDLQGWRRRLAGLFARLHRLFDAEVDHRRLSGRGAGEHGKKERDDLLEVLLRLAAREDDTAGLDGDTLRSLFTDLFAAGSDTSSSTVEWAMAELLQNPLPMAKVCDELRQVVGSRKRIEESEIGQLPYLQAVIKETFRLHPSVPLLLPRQATTTIQILGYTIPEGAKVFINVWAMGRDKDI
;
A
#
# COMPACT_ATOMS: atom_id res chain seq x y z
N MET A 1 -18.02 1.43 30.05
CA MET A 1 -17.43 2.58 29.31
C MET A 1 -16.43 2.01 28.31
N GLY A 2 -16.43 2.49 27.07
CA GLY A 2 -15.48 2.04 26.05
C GLY A 2 -14.14 2.78 26.15
N THR A 3 -13.07 2.16 25.65
CA THR A 3 -11.73 2.76 25.54
C THR A 3 -11.57 3.45 24.18
N ALA A 4 -10.83 4.56 24.14
CA ALA A 4 -10.48 5.22 22.88
C ALA A 4 -9.62 4.31 22.00
N VAL A 5 -9.79 4.40 20.68
CA VAL A 5 -9.06 3.61 19.68
C VAL A 5 -8.38 4.57 18.71
N ASP A 6 -7.09 4.31 18.48
CA ASP A 6 -6.32 4.96 17.42
C ASP A 6 -6.66 4.29 16.08
N VAL A 7 -7.53 4.94 15.30
CA VAL A 7 -8.04 4.40 14.04
C VAL A 7 -6.94 4.25 12.99
N GLY A 8 -6.07 5.25 12.86
CA GLY A 8 -4.96 5.22 11.90
C GLY A 8 -4.02 4.04 12.16
N ARG A 9 -3.61 3.84 13.42
CA ARG A 9 -2.77 2.69 13.81
C ARG A 9 -3.46 1.36 13.55
N VAL A 10 -4.73 1.21 13.94
CA VAL A 10 -5.48 -0.04 13.73
C VAL A 10 -5.67 -0.33 12.24
N ALA A 11 -6.02 0.68 11.44
CA ALA A 11 -6.18 0.56 9.99
C ALA A 11 -4.85 0.17 9.33
N PHE A 12 -3.74 0.80 9.71
CA PHE A 12 -2.41 0.49 9.18
C PHE A 12 -2.00 -0.96 9.44
N THR A 13 -2.08 -1.42 10.69
CA THR A 13 -1.78 -2.82 11.04
C THR A 13 -2.73 -3.79 10.32
N THR A 14 -4.01 -3.43 10.17
CA THR A 14 -4.98 -4.26 9.44
C THR A 14 -4.64 -4.37 7.96
N SER A 15 -4.29 -3.27 7.30
CA SER A 15 -3.88 -3.25 5.89
C SER A 15 -2.60 -4.05 5.66
N LEU A 16 -1.60 -3.91 6.53
CA LEU A 16 -0.38 -4.72 6.47
C LEU A 16 -0.69 -6.21 6.59
N ASN A 17 -1.56 -6.61 7.51
CA ASN A 17 -1.93 -8.01 7.69
C ASN A 17 -2.77 -8.55 6.53
N LEU A 18 -3.65 -7.74 5.95
CA LEU A 18 -4.38 -8.14 4.75
C LEU A 18 -3.42 -8.46 3.62
N LEU A 19 -2.46 -7.55 3.33
CA LEU A 19 -1.42 -7.79 2.34
C LEU A 19 -0.54 -9.00 2.69
N SER A 20 -0.15 -9.13 3.95
CA SER A 20 0.68 -10.25 4.41
C SER A 20 -0.02 -11.60 4.22
N ARG A 21 -1.33 -11.67 4.51
CA ARG A 21 -2.13 -12.89 4.27
C ARG A 21 -2.28 -13.18 2.80
N THR A 22 -2.55 -12.17 1.98
CA THR A 22 -2.70 -12.36 0.53
C THR A 22 -1.38 -12.78 -0.13
N ILE A 23 -0.25 -12.23 0.32
CA ILE A 23 1.05 -12.47 -0.31
C ILE A 23 1.72 -13.73 0.26
N PHE A 24 1.69 -13.92 1.57
CA PHE A 24 2.47 -14.94 2.27
C PHE A 24 1.63 -15.97 3.05
N SER A 25 0.29 -15.85 3.06
CA SER A 25 -0.61 -16.64 3.92
C SER A 25 -0.27 -16.55 5.41
N ARG A 26 0.29 -15.43 5.86
CA ARG A 26 0.71 -15.20 7.26
C ARG A 26 0.43 -13.78 7.68
N ASP A 27 0.15 -13.59 8.97
CA ASP A 27 0.20 -12.25 9.56
C ASP A 27 1.66 -11.92 9.89
N LEU A 28 2.22 -10.89 9.24
CA LEU A 28 3.54 -10.36 9.60
C LEU A 28 3.49 -9.41 10.78
N THR A 29 2.29 -8.93 11.13
CA THR A 29 2.07 -8.02 12.25
C THR A 29 0.94 -8.52 13.15
N SER A 30 0.93 -8.09 14.39
CA SER A 30 -0.17 -8.32 15.31
C SER A 30 -0.40 -7.05 16.12
N LEU A 31 -1.68 -6.77 16.37
CA LEU A 31 -2.12 -5.68 17.23
C LEU A 31 -1.68 -5.88 18.69
N ASP A 32 -1.42 -7.14 19.08
CA ASP A 32 -1.07 -7.54 20.45
C ASP A 32 0.45 -7.78 20.62
N ASP A 33 1.22 -7.81 19.53
CA ASP A 33 2.64 -8.16 19.57
C ASP A 33 3.54 -6.94 19.79
N HIS A 34 4.48 -7.05 20.72
CA HIS A 34 5.29 -5.94 21.21
C HIS A 34 6.69 -5.86 20.58
N GLY A 35 7.07 -6.78 19.68
CA GLY A 35 8.44 -6.90 19.17
C GLY A 35 8.59 -6.93 17.64
N ALA A 36 8.30 -8.08 17.00
CA ALA A 36 8.63 -8.30 15.59
C ALA A 36 7.66 -7.59 14.62
N SER A 37 6.37 -7.56 14.97
CA SER A 37 5.32 -6.78 14.30
C SER A 37 5.69 -5.29 14.13
N LYS A 38 6.33 -4.72 15.16
CA LYS A 38 6.77 -3.31 15.15
C LYS A 38 7.91 -3.06 14.18
N GLU A 39 8.81 -4.02 13.98
CA GLU A 39 9.95 -3.81 13.08
C GLU A 39 9.49 -3.65 11.63
N PHE A 40 8.64 -4.55 11.13
CA PHE A 40 8.15 -4.48 9.76
C PHE A 40 7.33 -3.20 9.51
N GLN A 41 6.40 -2.89 10.41
CA GLN A 41 5.62 -1.65 10.38
C GLN A 41 6.52 -0.42 10.38
N GLN A 42 7.50 -0.35 11.30
CA GLN A 42 8.41 0.80 11.39
C GLN A 42 9.23 0.97 10.13
N VAL A 43 9.76 -0.11 9.54
CA VAL A 43 10.56 -0.02 8.31
C VAL A 43 9.72 0.52 7.16
N ILE A 44 8.46 0.07 7.00
CA ILE A 44 7.56 0.61 5.96
C ILE A 44 7.26 2.10 6.22
N THR A 45 6.93 2.48 7.46
CA THR A 45 6.70 3.90 7.81
C THR A 45 7.94 4.77 7.53
N ASP A 46 9.13 4.31 7.90
CA ASP A 46 10.38 5.06 7.67
C ASP A 46 10.71 5.20 6.17
N ILE A 47 10.38 4.20 5.35
CA ILE A 47 10.54 4.27 3.89
C ILE A 47 9.61 5.34 3.33
N MET A 48 8.33 5.33 3.72
CA MET A 48 7.35 6.30 3.25
C MET A 48 7.70 7.73 3.69
N GLU A 49 8.16 7.93 4.92
CA GLU A 49 8.64 9.22 5.41
C GLU A 49 9.86 9.70 4.59
N ALA A 50 10.81 8.81 4.31
CA ALA A 50 12.00 9.14 3.55
C ALA A 50 11.70 9.48 2.08
N VAL A 51 10.78 8.74 1.45
CA VAL A 51 10.35 9.00 0.05
C VAL A 51 9.52 10.28 -0.05
N GLY A 52 8.70 10.59 0.95
CA GLY A 52 7.89 11.81 0.99
C GLY A 52 8.65 13.08 1.38
N SER A 53 9.87 12.94 1.90
CA SER A 53 10.67 14.07 2.39
C SER A 53 11.38 14.82 1.26
N PRO A 54 11.44 16.17 1.29
CA PRO A 54 12.21 16.95 0.33
C PRO A 54 13.71 16.55 0.33
N ASN A 55 14.21 16.19 -0.86
CA ASN A 55 15.60 15.82 -1.08
C ASN A 55 16.26 16.79 -2.07
N LEU A 56 17.26 17.54 -1.60
CA LEU A 56 18.04 18.50 -2.39
C LEU A 56 18.70 17.84 -3.61
N SER A 57 19.05 16.56 -3.51
CA SER A 57 19.65 15.80 -4.61
C SER A 57 18.72 15.70 -5.83
N ASP A 58 17.41 15.79 -5.62
CA ASP A 58 16.40 15.71 -6.69
C ASP A 58 16.25 17.03 -7.46
N PHE A 59 16.66 18.14 -6.85
CA PHE A 59 16.62 19.49 -7.42
C PHE A 59 17.98 19.94 -7.95
N PHE A 60 19.08 19.43 -7.37
CA PHE A 60 20.45 19.78 -7.74
C PHE A 60 21.25 18.53 -8.11
N PRO A 61 21.08 17.99 -9.35
CA PRO A 61 21.74 16.75 -9.78
C PRO A 61 23.26 16.77 -9.64
N ALA A 62 23.89 17.93 -9.79
CA ALA A 62 25.33 18.11 -9.60
C ALA A 62 25.83 17.76 -8.19
N LEU A 63 24.95 17.87 -7.17
CA LEU A 63 25.24 17.56 -5.78
C LEU A 63 24.71 16.19 -5.35
N ALA A 64 23.99 15.49 -6.23
CA ALA A 64 23.29 14.26 -5.87
C ALA A 64 24.23 13.14 -5.39
N ALA A 65 25.45 13.08 -5.94
CA ALA A 65 26.44 12.08 -5.54
C ALA A 65 26.88 12.21 -4.07
N ILE A 66 26.87 13.43 -3.51
CA ILE A 66 27.31 13.75 -2.16
C ILE A 66 26.29 13.26 -1.12
N ASP A 67 25.01 13.16 -1.50
CA ASP A 67 23.94 12.73 -0.59
C ASP A 67 23.92 13.61 0.67
N LEU A 68 23.79 14.93 0.48
CA LEU A 68 23.95 15.97 1.52
C LEU A 68 23.04 15.75 2.73
N GLN A 69 21.81 15.27 2.50
CA GLN A 69 20.83 14.98 3.55
C GLN A 69 20.88 13.51 4.03
N GLY A 70 21.72 12.67 3.42
CA GLY A 70 21.85 11.26 3.79
C GLY A 70 20.65 10.38 3.40
N TRP A 71 19.69 10.91 2.62
CA TRP A 71 18.46 10.18 2.26
C TRP A 71 18.75 8.90 1.49
N ARG A 72 19.69 8.92 0.55
CA ARG A 72 20.05 7.72 -0.24
C ARG A 72 20.61 6.64 0.67
N ARG A 73 21.52 7.00 1.59
CA ARG A 73 22.09 6.07 2.58
C ARG A 73 21.03 5.53 3.56
N ARG A 74 20.12 6.38 4.04
CA ARG A 74 19.00 5.98 4.90
C ARG A 74 18.09 4.97 4.21
N LEU A 75 17.63 5.29 2.99
CA LEU A 75 16.79 4.40 2.20
C LEU A 75 17.47 3.06 1.92
N ALA A 76 18.75 3.06 1.53
CA ALA A 76 19.49 1.81 1.30
C ALA A 76 19.50 0.90 2.55
N GLY A 77 19.68 1.49 3.73
CA GLY A 77 19.60 0.75 5.00
C GLY A 77 18.21 0.20 5.30
N LEU A 78 17.15 0.96 5.01
CA LEU A 78 15.77 0.53 5.20
C LEU A 78 15.39 -0.60 4.23
N PHE A 79 15.69 -0.46 2.93
CA PHE A 79 15.48 -1.52 1.94
C PHE A 79 16.26 -2.79 2.32
N ALA A 80 17.51 -2.68 2.75
CA ALA A 80 18.29 -3.84 3.19
C ALA A 80 17.69 -4.55 4.42
N ARG A 81 16.99 -3.83 5.31
CA ARG A 81 16.24 -4.44 6.43
C ARG A 81 14.97 -5.11 5.94
N LEU A 82 14.20 -4.42 5.10
CA LEU A 82 12.94 -4.94 4.55
C LEU A 82 13.18 -6.19 3.69
N HIS A 83 14.17 -6.15 2.82
CA HIS A 83 14.55 -7.26 1.94
C HIS A 83 14.95 -8.50 2.74
N ARG A 84 15.65 -8.35 3.88
CA ARG A 84 15.96 -9.48 4.77
C ARG A 84 14.70 -10.16 5.34
N LEU A 85 13.64 -9.38 5.63
CA LEU A 85 12.38 -9.94 6.09
C LEU A 85 11.67 -10.71 4.96
N PHE A 86 11.71 -10.21 3.73
CA PHE A 86 11.17 -10.92 2.57
C PHE A 86 11.96 -12.18 2.23
N ASP A 87 13.29 -12.10 2.22
CA ASP A 87 14.15 -13.26 1.98
C ASP A 87 13.89 -14.37 3.00
N ALA A 88 13.70 -14.01 4.28
CA ALA A 88 13.35 -14.97 5.31
C ALA A 88 12.00 -15.69 5.04
N GLU A 89 11.00 -14.99 4.51
CA GLU A 89 9.70 -15.61 4.17
C GLU A 89 9.80 -16.48 2.90
N VAL A 90 10.56 -16.04 1.90
CA VAL A 90 10.85 -16.84 0.69
C VAL A 90 11.61 -18.13 1.07
N ASP A 91 12.64 -18.02 1.91
CA ASP A 91 13.43 -19.17 2.36
C ASP A 91 12.58 -20.11 3.22
N HIS A 92 11.77 -19.58 4.13
CA HIS A 92 10.82 -20.36 4.91
C HIS A 92 9.86 -21.15 4.02
N ARG A 93 9.37 -20.54 2.92
CA ARG A 93 8.53 -21.21 1.93
C ARG A 93 9.27 -22.34 1.22
N ARG A 94 10.49 -22.08 0.74
CA ARG A 94 11.33 -23.06 0.03
C ARG A 94 11.67 -24.27 0.91
N LEU A 95 11.98 -24.04 2.18
CA LEU A 95 12.30 -25.09 3.16
C LEU A 95 11.06 -25.93 3.51
N SER A 96 9.92 -25.28 3.75
CA SER A 96 8.63 -25.95 3.98
C SER A 96 8.20 -26.79 2.77
N GLY A 97 8.61 -26.36 1.57
CA GLY A 97 8.34 -27.05 0.32
C GLY A 97 9.11 -28.37 0.12
N ARG A 98 10.31 -28.52 0.70
CA ARG A 98 11.20 -29.67 0.49
C ARG A 98 10.98 -30.84 1.45
N GLY A 99 10.30 -30.63 2.58
CA GLY A 99 10.11 -31.63 3.63
C GLY A 99 8.82 -32.47 3.56
N ALA A 100 7.88 -32.11 2.69
CA ALA A 100 6.60 -32.81 2.56
C ALA A 100 6.57 -33.62 1.25
N GLY A 101 6.56 -34.95 1.35
CA GLY A 101 6.40 -35.84 0.20
C GLY A 101 5.14 -35.55 -0.60
N GLU A 102 5.12 -36.02 -1.85
CA GLU A 102 4.16 -35.70 -2.93
C GLU A 102 2.66 -35.91 -2.64
N HIS A 103 2.27 -36.41 -1.47
CA HIS A 103 0.91 -36.91 -1.22
C HIS A 103 0.08 -36.12 -0.18
N GLY A 104 0.41 -34.86 0.13
CA GLY A 104 -0.34 -34.13 1.17
C GLY A 104 -0.30 -32.60 1.20
N LYS A 105 0.22 -31.92 0.17
CA LYS A 105 0.14 -30.45 0.17
C LYS A 105 -1.26 -29.99 -0.24
N LYS A 106 -2.01 -29.42 0.72
CA LYS A 106 -2.96 -28.37 0.38
C LYS A 106 -2.12 -27.24 -0.22
N GLU A 107 -2.14 -27.10 -1.54
CA GLU A 107 -1.49 -25.98 -2.22
C GLU A 107 -2.02 -24.69 -1.59
N ARG A 108 -1.11 -23.83 -1.11
CA ARG A 108 -1.49 -22.49 -0.70
C ARG A 108 -1.53 -21.65 -1.96
N ASP A 109 -2.71 -21.27 -2.41
CA ASP A 109 -2.91 -20.32 -3.50
C ASP A 109 -2.68 -18.88 -3.01
N ASP A 110 -1.46 -18.58 -2.55
CA ASP A 110 -1.04 -17.21 -2.26
C ASP A 110 -0.10 -16.67 -3.34
N LEU A 111 0.05 -15.34 -3.36
CA LEU A 111 0.82 -14.68 -4.42
C LEU A 111 2.28 -15.15 -4.47
N LEU A 112 2.91 -15.41 -3.32
CA LEU A 112 4.28 -15.89 -3.27
C LEU A 112 4.42 -17.25 -3.97
N GLU A 113 3.50 -18.19 -3.73
CA GLU A 113 3.51 -19.50 -4.40
C GLU A 113 3.37 -19.35 -5.92
N VAL A 114 2.43 -18.50 -6.37
CA VAL A 114 2.24 -18.22 -7.81
C VAL A 114 3.51 -17.64 -8.42
N LEU A 115 4.13 -16.65 -7.77
CA LEU A 115 5.36 -16.01 -8.25
C LEU A 115 6.55 -16.97 -8.28
N LEU A 116 6.72 -17.81 -7.27
CA LEU A 116 7.78 -18.82 -7.24
C LEU A 116 7.60 -19.88 -8.35
N ARG A 117 6.35 -20.29 -8.63
CA ARG A 117 6.04 -21.20 -9.74
C ARG A 117 6.36 -20.57 -11.09
N LEU A 118 6.05 -19.29 -11.27
CA LEU A 118 6.36 -18.55 -12.50
C LEU A 118 7.87 -18.40 -12.69
N ALA A 119 8.60 -18.06 -11.62
CA ALA A 119 10.07 -17.94 -11.63
C ALA A 119 10.79 -19.27 -11.90
N ALA A 120 10.15 -20.41 -11.65
CA ALA A 120 10.72 -21.74 -11.88
C ALA A 120 10.48 -22.29 -13.30
N ARG A 121 9.73 -21.58 -14.15
CA ARG A 121 9.49 -22.03 -15.54
C ARG A 121 10.74 -21.83 -16.39
N GLU A 122 11.04 -22.81 -17.24
CA GLU A 122 12.23 -22.79 -18.13
C GLU A 122 12.17 -21.65 -19.17
N ASP A 123 10.97 -21.21 -19.55
CA ASP A 123 10.74 -20.05 -20.42
C ASP A 123 10.64 -18.74 -19.60
N ASP A 124 11.65 -18.43 -18.78
CA ASP A 124 11.71 -17.23 -17.93
C ASP A 124 11.78 -15.93 -18.77
N THR A 125 10.65 -15.63 -19.41
CA THR A 125 10.35 -14.39 -20.12
C THR A 125 9.89 -13.30 -19.15
N ALA A 126 9.64 -13.65 -17.88
CA ALA A 126 9.09 -12.78 -16.87
C ALA A 126 10.17 -12.05 -16.04
N GLY A 127 11.42 -12.55 -16.03
CA GLY A 127 12.53 -11.90 -15.32
C GLY A 127 12.33 -11.87 -13.80
N LEU A 128 11.67 -12.89 -13.26
CA LEU A 128 11.29 -12.98 -11.84
C LEU A 128 12.44 -13.54 -10.99
N ASP A 129 13.54 -12.79 -10.93
CA ASP A 129 14.64 -13.09 -10.01
C ASP A 129 14.34 -12.62 -8.57
N GLY A 130 15.27 -12.89 -7.65
CA GLY A 130 15.10 -12.51 -6.25
C GLY A 130 15.01 -10.99 -6.03
N ASP A 131 15.70 -10.19 -6.84
CA ASP A 131 15.67 -8.73 -6.72
C ASP A 131 14.34 -8.15 -7.21
N THR A 132 13.81 -8.69 -8.31
CA THR A 132 12.48 -8.36 -8.82
C THR A 132 11.39 -8.71 -7.81
N LEU A 133 11.46 -9.90 -7.19
CA LEU A 133 10.49 -10.30 -6.15
C LEU A 133 10.56 -9.39 -4.92
N ARG A 134 11.76 -9.08 -4.43
CA ARG A 134 11.95 -8.15 -3.31
C ARG A 134 11.34 -6.78 -3.61
N SER A 135 11.64 -6.23 -4.79
CA SER A 135 11.12 -4.94 -5.23
C SER A 135 9.60 -4.94 -5.34
N LEU A 136 9.01 -5.98 -5.93
CA LEU A 136 7.56 -6.15 -6.03
C LEU A 136 6.89 -6.20 -4.65
N PHE A 137 7.45 -6.95 -3.71
CA PHE A 137 6.92 -6.99 -2.35
C PHE A 137 7.06 -5.63 -1.66
N THR A 138 8.18 -4.93 -1.83
CA THR A 138 8.32 -3.58 -1.29
C THR A 138 7.25 -2.64 -1.84
N ASP A 139 7.02 -2.64 -3.15
CA ASP A 139 6.01 -1.79 -3.79
C ASP A 139 4.61 -2.10 -3.25
N LEU A 140 4.23 -3.39 -3.17
CA LEU A 140 2.93 -3.81 -2.66
C LEU A 140 2.70 -3.40 -1.20
N PHE A 141 3.69 -3.64 -0.32
CA PHE A 141 3.56 -3.31 1.10
C PHE A 141 3.62 -1.81 1.37
N ALA A 142 4.52 -1.08 0.71
CA ALA A 142 4.63 0.37 0.89
C ALA A 142 3.40 1.09 0.35
N ALA A 143 3.01 0.81 -0.90
CA ALA A 143 1.88 1.50 -1.53
C ALA A 143 0.54 1.08 -0.92
N GLY A 144 0.34 -0.21 -0.63
CA GLY A 144 -0.96 -0.73 -0.21
C GLY A 144 -1.32 -0.43 1.24
N SER A 145 -0.34 -0.31 2.14
CA SER A 145 -0.60 -0.15 3.57
C SER A 145 -0.91 1.30 3.94
N ASP A 146 -0.03 2.22 3.58
CA ASP A 146 -0.13 3.64 3.98
C ASP A 146 -1.33 4.33 3.32
N THR A 147 -1.52 4.12 2.01
CA THR A 147 -2.62 4.75 1.27
C THR A 147 -4.01 4.29 1.73
N SER A 148 -4.18 2.99 1.98
CA SER A 148 -5.44 2.40 2.44
C SER A 148 -5.76 2.82 3.86
N SER A 149 -4.77 2.80 4.77
CA SER A 149 -4.97 3.18 6.16
C SER A 149 -5.30 4.66 6.33
N SER A 150 -4.60 5.56 5.61
CA SER A 150 -4.95 6.97 5.53
C SER A 150 -6.38 7.19 5.03
N THR A 151 -6.81 6.43 4.01
CA THR A 151 -8.19 6.53 3.50
C THR A 151 -9.22 6.14 4.56
N VAL A 152 -9.00 5.03 5.28
CA VAL A 152 -9.89 4.58 6.35
C VAL A 152 -9.93 5.59 7.49
N GLU A 153 -8.78 6.13 7.88
CA GLU A 153 -8.67 7.14 8.92
C GLU A 153 -9.47 8.40 8.57
N TRP A 154 -9.31 8.93 7.36
CA TRP A 154 -10.08 10.09 6.89
C TRP A 154 -11.58 9.79 6.76
N ALA A 155 -11.95 8.61 6.24
CA ALA A 155 -13.35 8.21 6.15
C ALA A 155 -14.00 8.18 7.55
N MET A 156 -13.32 7.60 8.53
CA MET A 156 -13.80 7.56 9.91
C MET A 156 -13.84 8.95 10.55
N ALA A 157 -12.83 9.80 10.30
CA ALA A 157 -12.82 11.18 10.78
C ALA A 157 -14.03 11.97 10.24
N GLU A 158 -14.30 11.88 8.94
CA GLU A 158 -15.45 12.52 8.29
C GLU A 158 -16.79 11.99 8.82
N LEU A 159 -16.93 10.66 8.95
CA LEU A 159 -18.17 10.08 9.48
C LEU A 159 -18.40 10.46 10.94
N LEU A 160 -17.36 10.49 11.78
CA LEU A 160 -17.48 10.88 13.19
C LEU A 160 -17.83 12.36 13.36
N GLN A 161 -17.39 13.22 12.44
CA GLN A 161 -17.75 14.64 12.42
C GLN A 161 -19.14 14.90 11.80
N ASN A 162 -19.69 13.95 11.03
CA ASN A 162 -20.96 14.10 10.32
C ASN A 162 -21.96 12.99 10.72
N PRO A 163 -22.80 13.22 11.77
CA PRO A 163 -23.70 12.20 12.31
C PRO A 163 -24.73 11.65 11.31
N LEU A 164 -25.19 12.47 10.37
CA LEU A 164 -26.19 12.06 9.37
C LEU A 164 -25.63 11.04 8.37
N PRO A 165 -24.48 11.30 7.69
CA PRO A 165 -23.77 10.27 6.93
C PRO A 165 -23.44 9.01 7.73
N MET A 166 -22.97 9.13 8.97
CA MET A 166 -22.68 7.98 9.83
C MET A 166 -23.92 7.10 10.05
N ALA A 167 -25.06 7.71 10.41
CA ALA A 167 -26.31 6.98 10.61
C ALA A 167 -26.74 6.23 9.34
N LYS A 168 -26.65 6.87 8.17
CA LYS A 168 -27.00 6.26 6.89
C LYS A 168 -26.11 5.06 6.52
N VAL A 169 -24.78 5.16 6.71
CA VAL A 169 -23.88 4.02 6.50
C VAL A 169 -24.23 2.88 7.45
N CYS A 170 -24.47 3.17 8.73
CA CYS A 170 -24.87 2.14 9.70
C CYS A 170 -26.19 1.46 9.32
N ASP A 171 -27.18 2.23 8.84
CA ASP A 171 -28.47 1.68 8.42
C ASP A 171 -28.34 0.82 7.16
N GLU A 172 -27.56 1.25 6.16
CA GLU A 172 -27.26 0.45 4.97
C GLU A 172 -26.57 -0.87 5.35
N LEU A 173 -25.54 -0.80 6.20
CA LEU A 173 -24.85 -2.00 6.70
C LEU A 173 -25.78 -2.94 7.46
N ARG A 174 -26.70 -2.41 8.29
CA ARG A 174 -27.70 -3.24 8.99
C ARG A 174 -28.66 -3.93 8.02
N GLN A 175 -29.04 -3.28 6.93
CA GLN A 175 -29.96 -3.85 5.94
C GLN A 175 -29.30 -5.00 5.16
N VAL A 176 -28.03 -4.83 4.75
CA VAL A 176 -27.32 -5.85 3.94
C VAL A 176 -26.73 -6.96 4.81
N VAL A 177 -26.06 -6.60 5.90
CA VAL A 177 -25.34 -7.56 6.75
C VAL A 177 -26.28 -8.22 7.78
N GLY A 178 -27.32 -7.51 8.21
CA GLY A 178 -28.27 -7.99 9.22
C GLY A 178 -27.63 -8.14 10.60
N SER A 179 -27.84 -9.30 11.23
CA SER A 179 -27.28 -9.64 12.55
C SER A 179 -25.86 -10.23 12.47
N ARG A 180 -25.32 -10.44 11.26
CA ARG A 180 -23.96 -10.97 11.09
C ARG A 180 -22.94 -9.94 11.56
N LYS A 181 -21.80 -10.45 12.04
CA LYS A 181 -20.67 -9.63 12.48
C LYS A 181 -19.62 -9.40 11.37
N ARG A 182 -19.77 -10.07 10.22
CA ARG A 182 -18.81 -10.05 9.12
C ARG A 182 -19.53 -9.83 7.82
N ILE A 183 -18.97 -8.94 7.01
CA ILE A 183 -19.32 -8.70 5.62
C ILE A 183 -18.46 -9.60 4.73
N GLU A 184 -19.03 -10.12 3.66
CA GLU A 184 -18.31 -10.80 2.59
C GLU A 184 -18.00 -9.82 1.43
N GLU A 185 -16.87 -9.96 0.76
CA GLU A 185 -16.46 -9.04 -0.31
C GLU A 185 -17.46 -8.99 -1.48
N SER A 186 -18.14 -10.09 -1.75
CA SER A 186 -19.20 -10.18 -2.77
C SER A 186 -20.42 -9.30 -2.47
N GLU A 187 -20.58 -8.84 -1.22
CA GLU A 187 -21.69 -7.98 -0.78
C GLU A 187 -21.39 -6.50 -0.97
N ILE A 188 -20.15 -6.10 -1.27
CA ILE A 188 -19.75 -4.69 -1.44
C ILE A 188 -20.60 -3.99 -2.51
N GLY A 189 -21.00 -4.72 -3.57
CA GLY A 189 -21.88 -4.20 -4.62
C GLY A 189 -23.27 -3.78 -4.12
N GLN A 190 -23.69 -4.25 -2.95
CA GLN A 190 -24.97 -3.95 -2.31
C GLN A 190 -24.88 -2.77 -1.33
N LEU A 191 -23.72 -2.12 -1.21
CA LEU A 191 -23.48 -1.00 -0.30
C LEU A 191 -23.19 0.32 -1.05
N PRO A 192 -24.12 0.83 -1.87
CA PRO A 192 -23.89 2.01 -2.70
C PRO A 192 -23.59 3.29 -1.88
N TYR A 193 -24.16 3.44 -0.68
CA TYR A 193 -23.92 4.60 0.16
C TYR A 193 -22.54 4.55 0.82
N LEU A 194 -22.09 3.38 1.30
CA LEU A 194 -20.72 3.19 1.74
C LEU A 194 -19.73 3.48 0.61
N GLN A 195 -19.99 3.00 -0.61
CA GLN A 195 -19.16 3.33 -1.77
C GLN A 195 -19.13 4.84 -2.06
N ALA A 196 -20.25 5.54 -1.89
CA ALA A 196 -20.31 7.00 -2.03
C ALA A 196 -19.46 7.70 -0.96
N VAL A 197 -19.49 7.22 0.30
CA VAL A 197 -18.64 7.74 1.38
C VAL A 197 -17.15 7.56 1.06
N ILE A 198 -16.74 6.40 0.55
CA ILE A 198 -15.35 6.17 0.16
C ILE A 198 -14.95 7.06 -1.03
N LYS A 199 -15.81 7.21 -2.03
CA LYS A 199 -15.57 8.13 -3.16
C LYS A 199 -15.43 9.58 -2.71
N GLU A 200 -16.28 10.03 -1.81
CA GLU A 200 -16.22 11.38 -1.25
C GLU A 200 -14.97 11.58 -0.38
N THR A 201 -14.56 10.54 0.34
CA THR A 201 -13.28 10.52 1.07
C THR A 201 -12.11 10.67 0.09
N PHE A 202 -12.11 10.00 -1.06
CA PHE A 202 -11.05 10.20 -2.07
C PHE A 202 -11.06 11.60 -2.69
N ARG A 203 -12.24 12.19 -2.89
CA ARG A 203 -12.37 13.56 -3.42
C ARG A 203 -11.80 14.59 -2.43
N LEU A 204 -12.14 14.45 -1.15
CA LEU A 204 -11.68 15.36 -0.10
C LEU A 204 -10.25 15.05 0.34
N HIS A 205 -9.89 13.81 0.56
CA HIS A 205 -8.63 13.43 1.20
C HIS A 205 -7.87 12.40 0.36
N PRO A 206 -7.44 12.75 -0.87
CA PRO A 206 -6.63 11.84 -1.66
C PRO A 206 -5.30 11.58 -0.95
N SER A 207 -4.99 10.30 -0.64
CA SER A 207 -3.75 9.93 0.06
C SER A 207 -2.47 10.37 -0.67
N VAL A 208 -2.54 10.57 -1.99
CA VAL A 208 -1.44 11.12 -2.80
C VAL A 208 -1.94 12.35 -3.58
N PRO A 209 -1.97 13.55 -2.97
CA PRO A 209 -2.56 14.77 -3.54
C PRO A 209 -2.02 15.21 -4.91
N LEU A 210 -0.76 14.88 -5.22
CA LEU A 210 -0.08 15.22 -6.47
C LEU A 210 0.16 14.01 -7.39
N LEU A 211 -0.40 12.84 -7.03
CA LEU A 211 -0.10 11.52 -7.60
C LEU A 211 1.42 11.21 -7.60
N LEU A 212 1.78 10.09 -8.21
CA LEU A 212 3.19 9.80 -8.51
C LEU A 212 3.66 10.69 -9.68
N PRO A 213 4.88 11.29 -9.60
CA PRO A 213 5.41 12.13 -10.65
C PRO A 213 5.47 11.38 -11.99
N ARG A 214 4.97 12.01 -13.05
CA ARG A 214 5.14 11.52 -14.43
C ARG A 214 6.36 12.17 -15.06
N GLN A 215 6.96 11.51 -16.06
CA GLN A 215 8.02 12.09 -16.88
C GLN A 215 7.63 12.02 -18.35
N ALA A 216 7.79 13.14 -19.06
CA ALA A 216 7.60 13.17 -20.52
C ALA A 216 8.70 12.33 -21.19
N THR A 217 8.32 11.28 -21.90
CA THR A 217 9.27 10.40 -22.61
C THR A 217 9.73 10.98 -23.95
N THR A 218 8.98 11.95 -24.47
CA THR A 218 9.29 12.71 -25.69
C THR A 218 8.74 14.12 -25.54
N THR A 219 9.24 15.06 -26.36
CA THR A 219 8.69 16.42 -26.40
C THR A 219 7.29 16.39 -27.01
N ILE A 220 6.29 16.93 -26.31
CA ILE A 220 4.87 16.88 -26.70
C ILE A 220 4.17 18.23 -26.49
N GLN A 221 3.10 18.50 -27.24
CA GLN A 221 2.23 19.65 -27.00
C GLN A 221 0.94 19.25 -26.25
N ILE A 222 0.62 19.96 -25.17
CA ILE A 222 -0.63 19.82 -24.42
C ILE A 222 -1.30 21.20 -24.33
N LEU A 223 -2.52 21.32 -24.84
CA LEU A 223 -3.30 22.57 -24.82
C LEU A 223 -2.52 23.79 -25.38
N GLY A 224 -1.67 23.57 -26.39
CA GLY A 224 -0.84 24.61 -27.00
C GLY A 224 0.49 24.90 -26.30
N TYR A 225 0.76 24.26 -25.14
CA TYR A 225 2.04 24.36 -24.43
C TYR A 225 2.98 23.22 -24.82
N THR A 226 4.25 23.54 -25.10
CA THR A 226 5.29 22.55 -25.34
C THR A 226 5.85 22.03 -24.01
N ILE A 227 5.73 20.72 -23.78
CA ILE A 227 6.33 20.00 -22.66
C ILE A 227 7.57 19.28 -23.20
N PRO A 228 8.78 19.64 -22.75
CA PRO A 228 10.00 19.02 -23.24
C PRO A 228 10.16 17.59 -22.72
N GLU A 229 10.89 16.77 -23.49
CA GLU A 229 11.37 15.47 -23.03
C GLU A 229 12.11 15.58 -21.69
N GLY A 230 11.88 14.62 -20.79
CA GLY A 230 12.47 14.58 -19.46
C GLY A 230 11.76 15.46 -18.42
N ALA A 231 10.80 16.31 -18.81
CA ALA A 231 10.04 17.14 -17.88
C ALA A 231 9.26 16.29 -16.86
N LYS A 232 9.37 16.64 -15.57
CA LYS A 232 8.54 16.08 -14.49
C LYS A 232 7.17 16.76 -14.49
N VAL A 233 6.10 15.98 -14.47
CA VAL A 233 4.71 16.44 -14.46
C VAL A 233 4.02 15.91 -13.21
N PHE A 234 3.43 16.83 -12.45
CA PHE A 234 2.63 16.53 -11.25
C PHE A 234 1.16 16.81 -11.55
N ILE A 235 0.28 15.93 -11.10
CA ILE A 235 -1.17 16.06 -11.32
C ILE A 235 -1.81 16.35 -9.97
N ASN A 236 -2.30 17.58 -9.79
CA ASN A 236 -2.88 18.01 -8.52
C ASN A 236 -4.35 17.57 -8.40
N VAL A 237 -4.55 16.28 -8.08
CA VAL A 237 -5.89 15.71 -7.89
C VAL A 237 -6.62 16.31 -6.68
N TRP A 238 -5.88 16.81 -5.68
CA TRP A 238 -6.48 17.52 -4.55
C TRP A 238 -7.18 18.81 -4.98
N ALA A 239 -6.56 19.57 -5.89
CA ALA A 239 -7.15 20.79 -6.45
C ALA A 239 -8.33 20.43 -7.35
N MET A 240 -8.17 19.43 -8.23
CA MET A 240 -9.25 18.97 -9.12
C MET A 240 -10.49 18.53 -8.34
N GLY A 241 -10.32 17.78 -7.25
CA GLY A 241 -11.43 17.33 -6.39
C GLY A 241 -12.13 18.47 -5.64
N ARG A 242 -11.57 19.68 -5.62
CA ARG A 242 -12.09 20.86 -4.93
C ARG A 242 -12.43 22.02 -5.88
N ASP A 243 -12.26 21.80 -7.17
CA ASP A 243 -12.67 22.78 -8.17
C ASP A 243 -14.18 22.98 -8.07
N LYS A 244 -14.63 24.24 -8.07
CA LYS A 244 -16.06 24.57 -7.98
C LYS A 244 -16.75 24.49 -9.34
N ASP A 245 -15.95 24.45 -10.42
CA ASP A 245 -16.42 24.39 -11.79
C ASP A 245 -16.54 22.94 -12.30
N ILE A 246 -16.25 21.93 -11.44
CA ILE A 246 -16.37 20.48 -11.68
C ILE A 246 -17.38 19.87 -10.71
#